data_AF-A0A1V4DQL8-F1
#
_entry.id   AF-A0A1V4DQL8-F1
#
_cell.length_a   1.000
_cell.length_b   1.000
_cell.length_c   1.000
_cell.angle_alpha   90.00
_cell.angle_beta   90.00
_cell.angle_gamma   90.00
#
_symmetry.space_group_name_H-M   'P 1'
#
loop_
_entity.id
_entity.type
_entity.pdbx_description
1 polymer ?
#
loop_
_entity_poly.entity_id
_entity_poly.type
_entity_poly.pdbx_seq_one_letter_code
_entity_poly.pdbx_strand_id
1 'polypeptide(L)'
;MDRTELADFLRRSRARLTPADVGLSQGARRRTPGLRREEVAQLAGMSTDHYTRLEQARGSRPSRQMLAAVARALRLTGDGRDHLFHLAGEEPPRDRPATEHVRPGLLLVLDRLTDAPAQVVSDRGDVLAQNAMAKALHGDVSARPEAEHNVVWRYFTDPSARELFPAEDRDRAARAAVADLRATLARRPDDARLAGLVRRLRARSEEFSALWDAHDVAVRRADVKRFLHPVVGLLELDCEVLLSPEHDQRLVVYTARPGSESYERLELLRVVGLQDLTRG
;
A
#
# COMPACT_ATOMS: atom_id res chain seq x y z
N MET A 1 -5.28 -23.36 -4.48
CA MET A 1 -3.98 -24.02 -4.33
C MET A 1 -3.78 -24.91 -5.52
N ASP A 2 -2.84 -24.56 -6.40
CA ASP A 2 -2.42 -25.41 -7.51
C ASP A 2 -1.19 -26.21 -7.07
N ARG A 3 -1.40 -27.50 -6.76
CA ARG A 3 -0.32 -28.36 -6.24
C ARG A 3 0.72 -28.70 -7.32
N THR A 4 0.30 -28.78 -8.58
CA THR A 4 1.18 -29.18 -9.69
C THR A 4 2.10 -28.02 -10.04
N GLU A 5 1.55 -26.81 -10.15
CA GLU A 5 2.33 -25.61 -10.38
C GLU A 5 3.23 -25.28 -9.18
N LEU A 6 2.75 -25.44 -7.94
CA LEU A 6 3.58 -25.29 -6.74
C LEU A 6 4.80 -26.21 -6.77
N ALA A 7 4.57 -27.49 -7.06
CA ALA A 7 5.64 -28.48 -7.14
C ALA A 7 6.65 -28.14 -8.25
N ASP A 8 6.18 -27.68 -9.41
CA ASP A 8 7.05 -27.28 -10.52
C ASP A 8 7.86 -26.02 -10.21
N PHE A 9 7.22 -25.02 -9.62
CA PHE A 9 7.87 -23.79 -9.19
C PHE A 9 8.99 -24.05 -8.17
N LEU A 10 8.76 -24.94 -7.19
CA LEU A 10 9.77 -25.34 -6.22
C LEU A 10 10.96 -26.04 -6.88
N ARG A 11 10.70 -27.00 -7.78
CA ARG A 11 11.76 -27.71 -8.51
C ARG A 11 12.63 -26.77 -9.33
N ARG A 12 12.01 -25.86 -10.09
CA ARG A 12 12.73 -24.85 -10.90
C ARG A 12 13.52 -23.89 -10.02
N SER A 13 12.92 -23.41 -8.94
CA SER A 13 13.59 -22.49 -8.02
C SER A 13 14.79 -23.12 -7.33
N ARG A 14 14.68 -24.39 -6.93
CA ARG A 14 15.79 -25.17 -6.39
C ARG A 14 16.90 -25.40 -7.42
N ALA A 15 16.54 -25.68 -8.67
CA ALA A 15 17.50 -25.93 -9.75
C ALA A 15 18.33 -24.68 -10.12
N ARG A 16 17.83 -23.47 -9.87
CA ARG A 16 18.53 -22.20 -10.16
C ARG A 16 19.63 -21.85 -9.17
N LEU A 17 19.58 -22.36 -7.93
CA LEU A 17 20.54 -22.01 -6.89
C LEU A 17 21.67 -23.02 -6.79
N THR A 18 22.89 -22.52 -6.64
CA THR A 18 24.06 -23.30 -6.26
C THR A 18 24.22 -23.34 -4.74
N PRO A 19 24.94 -24.33 -4.17
CA PRO A 19 25.27 -24.33 -2.74
C PRO A 19 25.93 -23.04 -2.26
N ALA A 20 26.79 -22.44 -3.10
CA ALA A 20 27.51 -21.22 -2.76
C ALA A 20 26.56 -20.02 -2.54
N ASP A 21 25.46 -19.92 -3.30
CA ASP A 21 24.46 -18.82 -3.19
C ASP A 21 23.74 -18.80 -1.83
N VAL A 22 23.80 -19.93 -1.11
CA VAL A 22 23.18 -20.14 0.21
C VAL A 22 24.20 -20.42 1.30
N GLY A 23 25.51 -20.23 1.02
CA GLY A 23 26.58 -20.40 2.00
C GLY A 23 26.91 -21.84 2.35
N LEU A 24 26.53 -22.80 1.51
CA LEU A 24 26.85 -24.22 1.67
C LEU A 24 28.09 -24.60 0.85
N SER A 25 28.92 -25.48 1.42
CA SER A 25 30.10 -26.01 0.74
C SER A 25 29.72 -26.87 -0.46
N GLN A 26 30.39 -26.66 -1.61
CA GLN A 26 30.28 -27.58 -2.74
C GLN A 26 31.01 -28.89 -2.38
N GLY A 27 30.29 -29.88 -1.84
CA GLY A 27 30.87 -31.19 -1.54
C GLY A 27 31.47 -31.90 -2.78
N ALA A 28 32.41 -32.81 -2.57
CA ALA A 28 33.07 -33.54 -3.66
C ALA A 28 32.09 -34.49 -4.40
N ARG A 29 32.09 -34.43 -5.74
CA ARG A 29 31.22 -35.19 -6.69
C ARG A 29 29.71 -34.93 -6.54
N ARG A 30 29.23 -33.89 -7.21
CA ARG A 30 27.80 -33.55 -7.30
C ARG A 30 27.23 -33.96 -8.67
N ARG A 31 26.11 -34.67 -8.68
CA ARG A 31 25.38 -35.09 -9.90
C ARG A 31 24.26 -34.12 -10.30
N THR A 32 23.90 -33.18 -9.43
CA THR A 32 22.82 -32.21 -9.65
C THR A 32 23.39 -30.80 -9.62
N PRO A 33 23.15 -29.96 -10.66
CA PRO A 33 23.71 -28.61 -10.72
C PRO A 33 23.13 -27.68 -9.64
N GLY A 34 21.81 -27.77 -9.36
CA GLY A 34 21.15 -26.95 -8.33
C GLY A 34 21.10 -27.59 -6.93
N LEU A 35 20.48 -26.91 -5.96
CA LEU A 35 20.36 -27.41 -4.57
C LEU A 35 19.69 -28.80 -4.49
N ARG A 36 20.06 -29.60 -3.50
CA ARG A 36 19.43 -30.88 -3.17
C ARG A 36 18.20 -30.64 -2.29
N ARG A 37 17.28 -31.61 -2.26
CA ARG A 37 16.08 -31.54 -1.39
C ARG A 37 16.46 -31.46 0.09
N GLU A 38 17.48 -32.20 0.50
CA GLU A 38 18.02 -32.20 1.86
C GLU A 38 18.55 -30.82 2.27
N GLU A 39 19.26 -30.14 1.37
CA GLU A 39 19.82 -28.81 1.62
C GLU A 39 18.72 -27.75 1.75
N VAL A 40 17.71 -27.77 0.87
CA VAL A 40 16.58 -26.83 1.00
C VAL A 40 15.79 -27.09 2.27
N ALA A 41 15.54 -28.35 2.61
CA ALA A 41 14.84 -28.72 3.83
C ALA A 41 15.60 -28.25 5.08
N GLN A 42 16.94 -28.42 5.09
CA GLN A 42 17.82 -27.92 6.14
C GLN A 42 17.73 -26.39 6.27
N LEU A 43 17.88 -25.66 5.16
CA LEU A 43 17.81 -24.19 5.15
C LEU A 43 16.43 -23.65 5.57
N ALA A 44 15.36 -24.39 5.27
CA ALA A 44 14.00 -24.02 5.63
C ALA A 44 13.57 -24.54 7.02
N GLY A 45 14.43 -25.26 7.73
CA GLY A 45 14.13 -25.81 9.06
C GLY A 45 13.01 -26.85 9.06
N MET A 46 12.92 -27.70 8.03
CA MET A 46 11.88 -28.73 7.89
C MET A 46 12.46 -30.10 7.54
N SER A 47 11.64 -31.15 7.59
CA SER A 47 12.09 -32.48 7.20
C SER A 47 12.23 -32.63 5.68
N THR A 48 13.24 -33.38 5.25
CA THR A 48 13.47 -33.67 3.83
C THR A 48 12.31 -34.41 3.18
N ASP A 49 11.65 -35.31 3.93
CA ASP A 49 10.43 -36.01 3.48
C ASP A 49 9.30 -35.01 3.18
N HIS A 50 9.09 -34.03 4.07
CA HIS A 50 8.03 -33.05 3.88
C HIS A 50 8.28 -32.18 2.64
N TYR A 51 9.50 -31.67 2.46
CA TYR A 51 9.87 -30.92 1.26
C TYR A 51 9.75 -31.78 -0.02
N THR A 52 10.13 -33.06 0.06
CA THR A 52 9.99 -34.00 -1.06
C THR A 52 8.53 -34.18 -1.47
N ARG A 53 7.62 -34.31 -0.50
CA ARG A 53 6.17 -34.39 -0.79
C ARG A 53 5.65 -33.13 -1.47
N LEU A 54 6.08 -31.95 -1.03
CA LEU A 54 5.73 -30.67 -1.70
C LEU A 54 6.19 -30.66 -3.16
N GLU A 55 7.44 -31.05 -3.45
CA GLU A 55 7.94 -31.15 -4.83
C GLU A 55 7.29 -32.25 -5.68
N GLN A 56 6.57 -33.19 -5.05
CA GLN A 56 5.84 -34.26 -5.72
C GLN A 56 4.34 -33.95 -5.88
N ALA A 57 3.91 -32.73 -5.57
CA ALA A 57 2.50 -32.33 -5.55
C ALA A 57 1.64 -33.19 -4.57
N ARG A 58 2.26 -33.67 -3.48
CA ARG A 58 1.64 -34.52 -2.45
C ARG A 58 1.64 -33.82 -1.09
N GLY A 59 0.74 -34.26 -0.20
CA GLY A 59 0.69 -33.82 1.18
C GLY A 59 -0.36 -32.73 1.48
N SER A 60 -0.32 -32.23 2.72
CA SER A 60 -1.23 -31.20 3.22
C SER A 60 -0.83 -29.82 2.72
N ARG A 61 -1.77 -28.87 2.81
CA ARG A 61 -1.51 -27.45 2.50
C ARG A 61 -0.39 -26.93 3.42
N PRO A 62 0.68 -26.32 2.89
CA PRO A 62 1.77 -25.81 3.71
C PRO A 62 1.30 -24.60 4.53
N SER A 63 1.79 -24.47 5.76
CA SER A 63 1.51 -23.29 6.59
C SER A 63 2.21 -22.04 6.06
N ARG A 64 1.72 -20.85 6.42
CA ARG A 64 2.33 -19.57 6.04
C ARG A 64 3.78 -19.46 6.53
N GLN A 65 4.07 -19.93 7.74
CA GLN A 65 5.44 -19.98 8.28
C GLN A 65 6.35 -20.83 7.41
N MET A 66 5.85 -21.97 6.93
CA MET A 66 6.59 -22.87 6.07
C MET A 66 6.86 -22.27 4.69
N LEU A 67 5.87 -21.62 4.09
CA LEU A 67 6.03 -20.90 2.83
C LEU A 67 7.08 -19.78 2.94
N ALA A 68 7.06 -19.02 4.04
CA ALA A 68 8.06 -17.99 4.30
C ALA A 68 9.47 -18.58 4.46
N ALA A 69 9.60 -19.72 5.16
CA ALA A 69 10.87 -20.41 5.33
C ALA A 69 11.42 -20.94 3.99
N VAL A 70 10.57 -21.54 3.16
CA VAL A 70 10.95 -22.02 1.82
C VAL A 70 11.35 -20.87 0.91
N ALA A 71 10.61 -19.75 0.93
CA ALA A 71 10.97 -18.57 0.15
C ALA A 71 12.36 -18.01 0.51
N ARG A 72 12.69 -17.97 1.82
CA ARG A 72 14.02 -17.57 2.28
C ARG A 72 15.11 -18.58 1.88
N ALA A 73 14.86 -19.87 2.08
CA ALA A 73 15.80 -20.93 1.72
C ALA A 73 16.12 -20.95 0.22
N LEU A 74 15.12 -20.66 -0.62
CA LEU A 74 15.24 -20.57 -2.07
C LEU A 74 15.59 -19.16 -2.56
N ARG A 75 16.00 -18.23 -1.67
CA ARG A 75 16.40 -16.85 -2.00
C ARG A 75 15.44 -16.17 -2.99
N LEU A 76 14.13 -16.41 -2.84
CA LEU A 76 13.14 -15.88 -3.78
C LEU A 76 13.11 -14.35 -3.69
N THR A 77 12.95 -13.71 -4.84
CA THR A 77 12.61 -12.28 -4.91
C THR A 77 11.24 -12.03 -4.26
N GLY A 78 10.89 -10.75 -4.08
CA GLY A 78 9.56 -10.37 -3.59
C GLY A 78 8.44 -11.06 -4.39
N ASP A 79 8.50 -10.97 -5.71
CA ASP A 79 7.48 -11.55 -6.60
C ASP A 79 7.50 -13.07 -6.58
N GLY A 80 8.69 -13.68 -6.52
CA GLY A 80 8.83 -15.13 -6.43
C GLY A 80 8.22 -15.69 -5.13
N ARG A 81 8.39 -14.97 -4.02
CA ARG A 81 7.74 -15.30 -2.74
C ARG A 81 6.23 -15.14 -2.84
N ASP A 82 5.74 -14.04 -3.41
CA ASP A 82 4.30 -13.80 -3.49
C ASP A 82 3.62 -14.82 -4.41
N HIS A 83 4.25 -15.17 -5.53
CA HIS A 83 3.80 -16.25 -6.40
C HIS A 83 3.75 -17.60 -5.66
N LEU A 84 4.77 -17.93 -4.84
CA LEU A 84 4.77 -19.13 -4.00
C LEU A 84 3.55 -19.19 -3.07
N PHE A 85 3.19 -18.07 -2.44
CA PHE A 85 2.01 -17.99 -1.57
C PHE A 85 0.71 -18.18 -2.36
N HIS A 86 0.56 -17.53 -3.51
CA HIS A 86 -0.61 -17.70 -4.37
C HIS A 86 -0.79 -19.14 -4.87
N LEU A 87 0.30 -19.81 -5.29
CA LEU A 87 0.27 -21.22 -5.67
C LEU A 87 -0.20 -22.11 -4.52
N ALA A 88 0.20 -21.79 -3.28
CA ALA A 88 -0.28 -22.47 -2.07
C ALA A 88 -1.72 -22.09 -1.67
N GLY A 89 -2.33 -21.13 -2.36
CA GLY A 89 -3.67 -20.59 -2.06
C GLY A 89 -3.70 -19.65 -0.85
N GLU A 90 -2.55 -19.17 -0.39
CA GLU A 90 -2.38 -18.23 0.72
C GLU A 90 -2.19 -16.79 0.19
N GLU A 91 -2.56 -15.81 1.01
CA GLU A 91 -2.23 -14.41 0.74
C GLU A 91 -0.77 -14.13 1.13
N PRO A 92 0.05 -13.56 0.24
CA PRO A 92 1.44 -13.22 0.53
C PRO A 92 1.61 -12.33 1.77
N PRO A 93 2.72 -12.47 2.54
CA PRO A 93 3.00 -11.56 3.64
C PRO A 93 3.27 -10.15 3.10
N ARG A 94 2.52 -9.16 3.60
CA ARG A 94 2.73 -7.74 3.27
C ARG A 94 3.80 -7.07 4.16
N ASP A 95 4.63 -7.85 4.83
CA ASP A 95 5.71 -7.38 5.72
C ASP A 95 6.90 -6.78 4.95
N ARG A 96 6.66 -6.16 3.78
CA ARG A 96 7.65 -5.31 3.14
C ARG A 96 7.73 -4.01 3.95
N PRO A 97 8.94 -3.51 4.26
CA PRO A 97 9.06 -2.16 4.77
C PRO A 97 8.42 -1.24 3.73
N ALA A 98 7.35 -0.51 4.11
CA ALA A 98 6.72 0.37 3.14
C ALA A 98 7.78 1.37 2.67
N THR A 99 7.98 1.43 1.36
CA THR A 99 9.00 2.30 0.79
C THR A 99 8.49 3.73 0.86
N GLU A 100 9.16 4.56 1.66
CA GLU A 100 8.96 6.02 1.66
C GLU A 100 9.38 6.65 0.33
N HIS A 101 10.20 5.94 -0.44
CA HIS A 101 10.63 6.35 -1.78
C HIS A 101 9.56 6.07 -2.82
N VAL A 102 9.12 7.13 -3.52
CA VAL A 102 8.20 7.00 -4.65
C VAL A 102 8.92 6.34 -5.82
N ARG A 103 8.26 5.37 -6.47
CA ARG A 103 8.82 4.76 -7.68
C ARG A 103 9.06 5.83 -8.76
N PRO A 104 10.21 5.82 -9.44
CA PRO A 104 10.49 6.79 -10.52
C PRO A 104 9.40 6.80 -11.60
N GLY A 105 8.83 5.64 -11.95
CA GLY A 105 7.72 5.56 -12.91
C GLY A 105 6.45 6.27 -12.45
N LEU A 106 6.13 6.25 -11.16
CA LEU A 106 4.98 6.98 -10.62
C LEU A 106 5.23 8.49 -10.63
N LEU A 107 6.47 8.94 -10.37
CA LEU A 107 6.83 10.36 -10.51
C LEU A 107 6.67 10.84 -11.95
N LEU A 108 7.12 10.04 -12.93
CA LEU A 108 6.94 10.37 -14.34
C LEU A 108 5.46 10.48 -14.74
N VAL A 109 4.59 9.60 -14.21
CA VAL A 109 3.13 9.71 -14.44
C VAL A 109 2.58 10.97 -13.76
N LEU A 110 2.97 11.22 -12.52
CA LEU A 110 2.54 12.37 -11.74
C LEU A 110 2.88 13.70 -12.44
N ASP A 111 4.06 13.80 -13.04
CA ASP A 111 4.52 14.97 -13.80
C ASP A 111 3.72 15.21 -15.10
N ARG A 112 3.01 14.19 -15.62
CA ARG A 112 2.17 14.32 -16.82
C ARG A 112 0.72 14.66 -16.53
N LEU A 113 0.28 14.51 -15.29
CA LEU A 113 -1.05 14.91 -14.85
C LEU A 113 -1.03 16.40 -14.49
N THR A 114 -1.19 17.26 -15.50
CA THR A 114 -1.10 18.72 -15.32
C THR A 114 -2.44 19.41 -15.06
N ASP A 115 -3.55 18.74 -15.39
CA ASP A 115 -4.94 19.23 -15.33
C ASP A 115 -5.78 18.50 -14.27
N ALA A 116 -5.31 17.36 -13.77
CA ALA A 116 -5.97 16.59 -12.72
C ALA A 116 -5.16 16.61 -11.41
N PRO A 117 -5.75 16.94 -10.25
CA PRO A 117 -5.11 16.75 -8.96
C PRO A 117 -4.73 15.28 -8.74
N ALA A 118 -3.44 15.03 -8.51
CA ALA A 118 -2.93 13.68 -8.28
C ALA A 118 -1.84 13.65 -7.20
N GLN A 119 -1.84 12.58 -6.41
CA GLN A 119 -0.84 12.36 -5.37
C GLN A 119 -0.55 10.89 -5.14
N VAL A 120 0.68 10.59 -4.75
CA VAL A 120 1.09 9.25 -4.32
C VAL A 120 0.99 9.19 -2.80
N VAL A 121 0.27 8.18 -2.31
CA VAL A 121 0.05 7.97 -0.88
C VAL A 121 0.52 6.56 -0.51
N SER A 122 1.15 6.40 0.63
CA SER A 122 1.41 5.07 1.19
C SER A 122 0.11 4.40 1.63
N ASP A 123 0.15 3.09 1.84
CA ASP A 123 -0.94 2.33 2.45
C ASP A 123 -1.29 2.82 3.87
N ARG A 124 -0.33 3.41 4.60
CA ARG A 124 -0.52 4.06 5.90
C ARG A 124 -1.23 5.42 5.82
N GLY A 125 -1.37 5.98 4.62
CA GLY A 125 -1.96 7.29 4.41
C GLY A 125 -0.98 8.46 4.39
N ASP A 126 0.33 8.23 4.35
CA ASP A 126 1.34 9.30 4.21
C ASP A 126 1.39 9.75 2.76
N VAL A 127 1.26 11.05 2.51
CA VAL A 127 1.46 11.62 1.17
C VAL A 127 2.96 11.64 0.86
N LEU A 128 3.37 10.91 -0.16
CA LEU A 128 4.77 10.77 -0.57
C LEU A 128 5.16 11.74 -1.70
N ALA A 129 4.21 12.10 -2.56
CA ALA A 129 4.39 13.08 -3.62
C ALA A 129 3.05 13.70 -4.05
N GLN A 130 3.08 14.95 -4.51
CA GLN A 130 1.93 15.67 -5.07
C GLN A 130 2.33 16.36 -6.37
N ASN A 131 1.45 16.35 -7.37
CA ASN A 131 1.57 17.28 -8.48
C ASN A 131 1.10 18.69 -8.08
N ALA A 132 1.32 19.68 -8.94
CA ALA A 132 0.93 21.07 -8.68
C ALA A 132 -0.58 21.20 -8.40
N MET A 133 -1.42 20.47 -9.13
CA MET A 133 -2.87 20.48 -8.94
C MET A 133 -3.33 19.88 -7.61
N ALA A 134 -2.67 18.84 -7.10
CA ALA A 134 -2.95 18.29 -5.77
C ALA A 134 -2.48 19.21 -4.66
N LYS A 135 -1.36 19.91 -4.85
CA LYS A 135 -0.93 20.97 -3.93
C LYS A 135 -1.96 22.09 -3.90
N ALA A 136 -2.49 22.52 -5.05
CA ALA A 136 -3.56 23.51 -5.13
C ALA A 136 -4.83 23.03 -4.41
N LEU A 137 -5.26 21.78 -4.63
CA LEU A 137 -6.49 21.25 -4.04
C LEU A 137 -6.41 20.97 -2.53
N HIS A 138 -5.29 20.39 -2.06
CA HIS A 138 -5.15 19.86 -0.68
C HIS A 138 -4.19 20.67 0.20
N GLY A 139 -3.53 21.69 -0.37
CA GLY A 139 -2.37 22.34 0.20
C GLY A 139 -1.07 21.57 -0.04
N ASP A 140 0.05 22.29 -0.01
CA ASP A 140 1.39 21.71 -0.16
C ASP A 140 1.81 20.96 1.11
N VAL A 141 1.79 19.63 1.04
CA VAL A 141 2.21 18.76 2.14
C VAL A 141 3.73 18.81 2.35
N SER A 142 4.53 19.00 1.29
CA SER A 142 5.99 19.05 1.40
C SER A 142 6.50 20.26 2.18
N ALA A 143 5.67 21.31 2.31
CA ALA A 143 5.96 22.48 3.14
C ALA A 143 5.67 22.27 4.64
N ARG A 144 5.14 21.10 5.03
CA ARG A 144 4.74 20.79 6.41
C ARG A 144 5.73 19.83 7.09
N PRO A 145 5.74 19.76 8.44
CA PRO A 145 6.47 18.74 9.17
C PRO A 145 6.04 17.33 8.76
N GLU A 146 6.97 16.38 8.74
CA GLU A 146 6.70 14.99 8.31
C GLU A 146 5.55 14.32 9.07
N ALA A 147 5.40 14.63 10.36
CA ALA A 147 4.30 14.11 11.19
C ALA A 147 2.91 14.52 10.67
N GLU A 148 2.83 15.59 9.89
CA GLU A 148 1.60 16.09 9.27
C GLU A 148 1.43 15.65 7.81
N HIS A 149 2.33 14.82 7.26
CA HIS A 149 2.16 14.31 5.89
C HIS A 149 1.04 13.28 5.77
N ASN A 150 0.60 12.72 6.89
CA ASN A 150 -0.46 11.72 6.93
C ASN A 150 -1.85 12.35 6.73
N VAL A 151 -2.59 11.89 5.72
CA VAL A 151 -3.91 12.45 5.38
C VAL A 151 -4.95 12.23 6.49
N VAL A 152 -4.85 11.12 7.24
CA VAL A 152 -5.76 10.83 8.35
C VAL A 152 -5.43 11.71 9.54
N TRP A 153 -4.14 11.87 9.86
CA TRP A 153 -3.68 12.84 10.85
C TRP A 153 -4.25 14.23 10.59
N ARG A 154 -3.99 14.77 9.38
CA ARG A 154 -4.48 16.10 8.99
C ARG A 154 -5.98 16.23 9.13
N TYR A 155 -6.75 15.26 8.64
CA TYR A 155 -8.21 15.30 8.71
C TYR A 155 -8.73 15.49 10.15
N PHE A 156 -8.12 14.83 11.14
CA PHE A 156 -8.57 14.85 12.53
C PHE A 156 -7.91 15.94 13.40
N THR A 157 -6.82 16.57 12.94
CA THR A 157 -6.06 17.55 13.74
C THR A 157 -5.95 18.94 13.12
N ASP A 158 -6.20 19.08 11.82
CA ASP A 158 -6.13 20.34 11.09
C ASP A 158 -7.54 20.78 10.63
N PRO A 159 -8.12 21.84 11.22
CA PRO A 159 -9.42 22.36 10.82
C PRO A 159 -9.52 22.65 9.32
N SER A 160 -8.45 23.17 8.70
CA SER A 160 -8.49 23.54 7.28
C SER A 160 -8.61 22.30 6.37
N ALA A 161 -8.01 21.18 6.77
CA ALA A 161 -8.13 19.92 6.05
C ALA A 161 -9.55 19.34 6.16
N ARG A 162 -10.23 19.60 7.27
CA ARG A 162 -11.61 19.16 7.51
C ARG A 162 -12.63 20.04 6.78
N GLU A 163 -12.40 21.34 6.77
CA GLU A 163 -13.27 22.33 6.12
C GLU A 163 -13.30 22.18 4.60
N LEU A 164 -12.26 21.57 4.02
CA LEU A 164 -12.23 21.17 2.62
C LEU A 164 -13.35 20.19 2.25
N PHE A 165 -14.00 19.52 3.21
CA PHE A 165 -15.15 18.66 2.94
C PHE A 165 -16.47 19.36 3.32
N PRO A 166 -17.51 19.27 2.48
CA PRO A 166 -18.87 19.71 2.85
C PRO A 166 -19.30 19.09 4.17
N ALA A 167 -20.03 19.85 5.00
CA ALA A 167 -20.36 19.44 6.37
C ALA A 167 -21.07 18.08 6.42
N GLU A 168 -21.98 17.84 5.47
CA GLU A 168 -22.75 16.61 5.34
C GLU A 168 -21.91 15.39 4.91
N ASP A 169 -20.71 15.60 4.34
CA ASP A 169 -19.79 14.53 3.94
C ASP A 169 -18.77 14.20 5.04
N ARG A 170 -18.64 15.04 6.08
CA ARG A 170 -17.60 14.90 7.10
C ARG A 170 -17.73 13.60 7.89
N ASP A 171 -18.91 13.26 8.43
CA ASP A 171 -19.10 12.01 9.20
C ASP A 171 -18.75 10.77 8.34
N ARG A 172 -19.24 10.72 7.10
CA ARG A 172 -18.92 9.64 6.15
C ARG A 172 -17.42 9.56 5.87
N ALA A 173 -16.75 10.70 5.69
CA ALA A 173 -15.32 10.76 5.44
C ALA A 173 -14.50 10.31 6.65
N ALA A 174 -14.89 10.72 7.86
CA ALA A 174 -14.26 10.36 9.12
C ALA A 174 -14.34 8.85 9.39
N ARG A 175 -15.54 8.27 9.33
CA ARG A 175 -15.76 6.82 9.49
C ARG A 175 -14.93 6.01 8.51
N ALA A 176 -14.92 6.44 7.26
CA ALA A 176 -14.15 5.80 6.21
C ALA A 176 -12.63 5.84 6.46
N ALA A 177 -12.10 6.99 6.91
CA ALA A 177 -10.68 7.12 7.24
C ALA A 177 -10.29 6.21 8.42
N VAL A 178 -11.14 6.13 9.44
CA VAL A 178 -10.94 5.25 10.61
C VAL A 178 -10.99 3.76 10.21
N ALA A 179 -11.96 3.37 9.39
CA ALA A 179 -12.08 2.00 8.90
C ALA A 179 -10.87 1.57 8.05
N ASP A 180 -10.41 2.43 7.13
CA ASP A 180 -9.20 2.18 6.32
C ASP A 180 -7.96 2.01 7.21
N LEU A 181 -7.81 2.86 8.23
CA LEU A 181 -6.67 2.80 9.14
C LEU A 181 -6.71 1.51 9.98
N ARG A 182 -7.88 1.11 10.48
CA ARG A 182 -8.06 -0.16 11.21
C ARG A 182 -7.75 -1.37 10.34
N ALA A 183 -8.28 -1.39 9.11
CA ALA A 183 -8.00 -2.46 8.16
C ALA A 183 -6.51 -2.54 7.84
N THR A 184 -5.81 -1.41 7.73
CA THR A 184 -4.36 -1.37 7.49
C THR A 184 -3.57 -1.88 8.69
N LEU A 185 -3.97 -1.51 9.91
CA LEU A 185 -3.33 -2.03 11.13
C LEU A 185 -3.53 -3.55 11.28
N ALA A 186 -4.72 -4.07 10.95
CA ALA A 186 -4.96 -5.50 10.94
C ALA A 186 -4.11 -6.25 9.90
N ARG A 187 -3.79 -5.61 8.76
CA ARG A 187 -2.87 -6.16 7.74
C ARG A 187 -1.40 -6.05 8.15
N ARG A 188 -1.05 -5.16 9.10
CA ARG A 188 0.32 -4.88 9.57
C ARG A 188 0.38 -4.84 11.10
N PRO A 189 0.19 -5.97 11.80
CA PRO A 189 0.10 -5.99 13.26
C PRO A 189 1.39 -5.52 13.96
N ASP A 190 2.55 -5.73 13.35
CA ASP A 190 3.86 -5.40 13.93
C ASP A 190 4.38 -4.00 13.54
N ASP A 191 3.54 -3.17 12.91
CA ASP A 191 3.94 -1.84 12.45
C ASP A 191 3.86 -0.79 13.57
N ALA A 192 5.01 -0.57 14.21
CA ALA A 192 5.14 0.39 15.31
C ALA A 192 4.78 1.83 14.91
N ARG A 193 5.01 2.24 13.65
CA ARG A 193 4.68 3.59 13.16
C ARG A 193 3.16 3.75 13.07
N LEU A 194 2.48 2.75 12.52
CA LEU A 194 1.02 2.76 12.39
C LEU A 194 0.32 2.67 13.75
N ALA A 195 0.79 1.80 14.65
CA ALA A 195 0.31 1.74 16.03
C ALA A 195 0.55 3.07 16.78
N GLY A 196 1.71 3.68 16.57
CA GLY A 196 2.03 5.01 17.09
C GLY A 196 1.09 6.10 16.59
N LEU A 197 0.77 6.11 15.29
CA LEU A 197 -0.17 7.06 14.68
C LEU A 197 -1.56 6.94 15.31
N VAL A 198 -2.11 5.73 15.44
CA VAL A 198 -3.42 5.50 16.08
C VAL A 198 -3.42 6.03 17.51
N ARG A 199 -2.39 5.72 18.30
CA ARG A 199 -2.27 6.23 19.68
C ARG A 199 -2.26 7.76 19.73
N ARG A 200 -1.51 8.43 18.85
CA ARG A 200 -1.48 9.89 18.81
C ARG A 200 -2.84 10.46 18.38
N LEU A 201 -3.51 9.85 17.40
CA LEU A 201 -4.83 10.29 16.93
C LEU A 201 -5.88 10.20 18.04
N ARG A 202 -5.92 9.08 18.77
CA ARG A 202 -6.82 8.92 19.94
C ARG A 202 -6.58 9.96 21.02
N ALA A 203 -5.33 10.35 21.24
CA ALA A 203 -4.99 11.38 22.22
C ALA A 203 -5.33 12.81 21.76
N ARG A 204 -5.47 13.05 20.45
CA ARG A 204 -5.62 14.40 19.88
C ARG A 204 -7.02 14.71 19.36
N SER A 205 -7.84 13.70 19.09
CA SER A 205 -9.18 13.84 18.54
C SER A 205 -10.16 12.90 19.26
N GLU A 206 -11.09 13.49 20.02
CA GLU A 206 -12.16 12.75 20.70
C GLU A 206 -13.07 12.02 19.70
N GLU A 207 -13.37 12.67 18.57
CA GLU A 207 -14.14 12.07 17.48
C GLU A 207 -13.42 10.83 16.92
N PHE A 208 -12.11 10.93 16.64
CA PHE A 208 -11.35 9.76 16.20
C PHE A 208 -11.42 8.64 17.23
N SER A 209 -11.25 8.95 18.53
CA SER A 209 -11.33 7.92 19.57
C SER A 209 -12.70 7.26 19.61
N ALA A 210 -13.79 8.02 19.54
CA ALA A 210 -15.15 7.49 19.54
C ALA A 210 -15.41 6.57 18.33
N LEU A 211 -15.02 7.00 17.12
CA LEU A 211 -15.13 6.19 15.90
C LEU A 211 -14.23 4.94 15.94
N TRP A 212 -13.05 5.07 16.55
CA TRP A 212 -12.14 3.94 16.73
C TRP A 212 -12.70 2.90 17.70
N ASP A 213 -13.39 3.33 18.76
CA ASP A 213 -14.00 2.41 19.74
C ASP A 213 -15.31 1.80 19.23
N ALA A 214 -16.01 2.45 18.30
CA ALA A 214 -17.23 1.94 17.67
C ALA A 214 -17.02 0.69 16.79
N HIS A 215 -15.76 0.38 16.40
CA HIS A 215 -15.43 -0.79 15.57
C HIS A 215 -16.14 -0.89 14.21
N ASP A 216 -16.71 0.21 13.71
CA ASP A 216 -17.37 0.24 12.40
C ASP A 216 -16.42 -0.19 11.28
N VAL A 217 -16.81 -1.22 10.54
CA VAL A 217 -16.13 -1.68 9.32
C VAL A 217 -16.89 -1.10 8.13
N ALA A 218 -16.47 0.07 7.67
CA ALA A 218 -17.01 0.63 6.44
C ALA A 218 -16.23 0.08 5.24
N VAL A 219 -16.91 -0.62 4.33
CA VAL A 219 -16.35 -0.92 3.01
C VAL A 219 -16.41 0.37 2.20
N ARG A 220 -15.25 0.99 1.94
CA ARG A 220 -15.19 2.27 1.25
C ARG A 220 -14.69 2.13 -0.17
N ARG A 221 -15.52 2.53 -1.14
CA ARG A 221 -15.12 3.36 -2.30
C ARG A 221 -16.32 4.23 -2.66
N ALA A 222 -16.21 5.53 -2.38
CA ALA A 222 -17.07 6.49 -3.05
C ALA A 222 -16.28 6.89 -4.28
N ASP A 223 -16.78 6.52 -5.45
CA ASP A 223 -16.16 6.83 -6.73
C ASP A 223 -16.17 8.34 -6.99
N VAL A 224 -16.99 9.10 -6.26
CA VAL A 224 -17.05 10.56 -6.30
C VAL A 224 -16.72 11.17 -4.93
N LYS A 225 -15.92 12.24 -4.94
CA LYS A 225 -15.54 13.06 -3.78
C LYS A 225 -15.99 14.49 -3.99
N ARG A 226 -16.54 15.09 -2.94
CA ARG A 226 -16.89 16.51 -2.94
C ARG A 226 -15.89 17.28 -2.08
N PHE A 227 -15.33 18.34 -2.65
CA PHE A 227 -14.41 19.24 -1.97
C PHE A 227 -14.97 20.66 -2.02
N LEU A 228 -14.99 21.36 -0.90
CA LEU A 228 -15.33 22.76 -0.80
C LEU A 228 -14.03 23.57 -0.77
N HIS A 229 -13.50 23.91 -1.95
CA HIS A 229 -12.26 24.67 -2.06
C HIS A 229 -12.52 26.16 -1.75
N PRO A 230 -11.71 26.82 -0.92
CA PRO A 230 -11.96 28.20 -0.49
C PRO A 230 -12.00 29.22 -1.64
N VAL A 231 -11.29 28.93 -2.74
CA VAL A 231 -11.19 29.85 -3.89
C VAL A 231 -12.16 29.51 -5.03
N VAL A 232 -12.34 28.22 -5.34
CA VAL A 232 -13.10 27.79 -6.54
C VAL A 232 -14.46 27.16 -6.20
N GLY A 233 -14.79 27.07 -4.91
CA GLY A 233 -16.05 26.53 -4.43
C GLY A 233 -16.13 25.02 -4.48
N LEU A 234 -17.34 24.51 -4.68
CA LEU A 234 -17.64 23.07 -4.64
C LEU A 234 -17.13 22.36 -5.90
N LEU A 235 -16.31 21.33 -5.68
CA LEU A 235 -15.78 20.43 -6.70
C LEU A 235 -16.32 19.02 -6.44
N GLU A 236 -17.09 18.48 -7.38
CA GLU A 236 -17.48 17.06 -7.40
C GLU A 236 -16.57 16.32 -8.38
N LEU A 237 -15.69 15.47 -7.85
CA LEU A 237 -14.61 14.84 -8.61
C LEU A 237 -14.70 13.32 -8.51
N ASP A 238 -14.60 12.65 -9.65
CA ASP A 238 -14.35 11.21 -9.73
C ASP A 238 -12.97 10.91 -9.10
N CYS A 239 -12.87 9.85 -8.31
CA CYS A 239 -11.70 9.50 -7.50
C CYS A 239 -11.20 8.11 -7.89
N GLU A 240 -10.17 8.09 -8.73
CA GLU A 240 -9.53 6.85 -9.17
C GLU A 240 -8.32 6.52 -8.30
N VAL A 241 -8.20 5.24 -7.93
CA VAL A 241 -7.11 4.74 -7.08
C VAL A 241 -6.38 3.62 -7.81
N LEU A 242 -5.19 3.93 -8.32
CA LEU A 242 -4.31 2.95 -8.95
C LEU A 242 -3.35 2.40 -7.90
N LEU A 243 -3.46 1.10 -7.63
CA LEU A 243 -2.63 0.42 -6.63
C LEU A 243 -1.30 -0.01 -7.25
N SER A 244 -0.22 0.16 -6.49
CA SER A 244 1.07 -0.51 -6.72
C SER A 244 1.29 -1.50 -5.57
N PRO A 245 0.76 -2.73 -5.67
CA PRO A 245 0.74 -3.69 -4.56
C PRO A 245 2.14 -4.11 -4.08
N GLU A 246 3.13 -4.09 -4.97
CA GLU A 246 4.51 -4.45 -4.67
C GLU A 246 5.18 -3.50 -3.67
N HIS A 247 4.72 -2.24 -3.62
CA HIS A 247 5.32 -1.16 -2.84
C HIS A 247 4.39 -0.56 -1.78
N ASP A 248 3.17 -1.09 -1.65
CA ASP A 248 2.14 -0.56 -0.77
C ASP A 248 1.90 0.95 -0.97
N GLN A 249 1.97 1.38 -2.24
CA GLN A 249 1.71 2.76 -2.68
C GLN A 249 0.44 2.80 -3.53
N ARG A 250 -0.28 3.91 -3.47
CA ARG A 250 -1.44 4.19 -4.31
C ARG A 250 -1.29 5.57 -4.96
N LEU A 251 -1.51 5.63 -6.27
CA LEU A 251 -1.75 6.89 -6.97
C LEU A 251 -3.24 7.20 -6.88
N VAL A 252 -3.57 8.35 -6.31
CA VAL A 252 -4.93 8.85 -6.24
C VAL A 252 -5.07 10.00 -7.23
N VAL A 253 -6.03 9.91 -8.14
CA VAL A 253 -6.29 10.91 -9.18
C VAL A 253 -7.73 11.39 -9.05
N TYR A 254 -7.90 12.71 -9.13
CA TYR A 254 -9.22 13.35 -9.10
C TYR A 254 -9.52 13.96 -10.46
N THR A 255 -10.64 13.57 -11.07
CA THR A 255 -11.06 14.05 -12.40
C THR A 255 -12.48 14.59 -12.38
N ALA A 256 -12.78 15.50 -13.29
CA ALA A 256 -14.14 15.94 -13.57
C ALA A 256 -14.47 15.64 -15.03
N ARG A 257 -15.75 15.36 -15.33
CA ARG A 257 -16.20 15.16 -16.71
C ARG A 257 -16.06 16.46 -17.50
N PRO A 258 -15.44 16.46 -18.70
CA PRO A 258 -15.37 17.65 -19.55
C PRO A 258 -16.76 18.28 -19.78
N GLY A 259 -16.85 19.61 -19.68
CA GLY A 259 -18.10 20.36 -19.79
C GLY A 259 -18.97 20.38 -18.53
N SER A 260 -18.52 19.79 -17.41
CA SER A 260 -19.16 19.97 -16.10
C SER A 260 -18.66 21.22 -15.38
N GLU A 261 -19.45 21.72 -14.43
CA GLU A 261 -19.06 22.86 -13.59
C GLU A 261 -17.78 22.56 -12.78
N SER A 262 -17.63 21.33 -12.29
CA SER A 262 -16.39 20.87 -11.62
C SER A 262 -15.17 20.92 -12.54
N TYR A 263 -15.34 20.65 -13.84
CA TYR A 263 -14.25 20.72 -14.82
C TYR A 263 -13.80 22.17 -15.03
N GLU A 264 -14.74 23.10 -15.18
CA GLU A 264 -14.42 24.55 -15.27
C GLU A 264 -13.74 25.06 -14.01
N ARG A 265 -14.18 24.63 -12.83
CA ARG A 265 -13.54 24.96 -11.54
C ARG A 265 -12.15 24.35 -11.38
N LEU A 266 -11.90 23.15 -11.91
CA LEU A 266 -10.54 22.58 -11.96
C LEU A 266 -9.63 23.38 -12.88
N GLU A 267 -10.10 23.82 -14.04
CA GLU A 267 -9.33 24.69 -14.92
C GLU A 267 -9.01 26.03 -14.25
N LEU A 268 -9.96 26.60 -13.50
CA LEU A 268 -9.72 27.78 -12.67
C LEU A 268 -8.67 27.52 -11.58
N LEU A 269 -8.78 26.38 -10.87
CA LEU A 269 -7.83 25.98 -9.83
C LEU A 269 -6.41 25.83 -10.41
N ARG A 270 -6.28 25.32 -11.64
CA ARG A 270 -4.99 25.20 -12.33
C ARG A 270 -4.32 26.57 -12.56
N VAL A 271 -5.12 27.59 -12.87
CA VAL A 271 -4.61 28.95 -13.10
C VAL A 271 -4.23 29.63 -11.79
N VAL A 272 -5.07 29.52 -10.75
CA VAL A 272 -4.82 30.14 -9.44
C VAL A 272 -3.68 29.43 -8.69
N GLY A 273 -3.59 28.11 -8.81
CA GLY A 273 -2.57 27.29 -8.16
C GLY A 273 -2.61 27.42 -6.64
N LEU A 274 -1.48 27.79 -6.04
CA LEU A 274 -1.30 27.96 -4.59
C LEU A 274 -1.55 29.40 -4.11
N GLN A 275 -2.05 30.29 -4.98
CA GLN A 275 -2.25 31.69 -4.61
C GLN A 275 -3.43 31.84 -3.65
N ASP A 276 -3.21 32.59 -2.56
CA ASP A 276 -4.29 32.99 -1.66
C ASP A 276 -4.93 34.29 -2.18
N LEU A 277 -6.13 34.16 -2.75
CA LEU A 277 -6.91 35.29 -3.27
C LEU A 277 -7.87 35.88 -2.23
N THR A 278 -7.83 35.43 -0.97
CA THR A 278 -8.74 35.92 0.09
C THR A 278 -8.20 37.17 0.83
N ARG A 279 -7.04 37.70 0.46
CA ARG A 279 -6.56 39.00 0.92
C ARG A 279 -6.94 40.12 -0.05
N GLY A 280 -8.11 40.71 0.18
CA GLY A 280 -8.58 41.99 -0.36
C GLY A 280 -9.39 42.73 0.69
#